data_AF-U3IWK0-F1
#
_entry.id   AF-U3IWK0-F1
#
_cell.length_a   1.000
_cell.length_b   1.000
_cell.length_c   1.000
_cell.angle_alpha   90.00
_cell.angle_beta   90.00
_cell.angle_gamma   90.00
#
_symmetry.space_group_name_H-M   'P 1'
#
loop_
_entity.id
_entity.type
_entity.pdbx_description
1 polymer ?
#
loop_
_entity_poly.entity_id
_entity_poly.type
_entity_poly.pdbx_seq_one_letter_code
_entity_poly.pdbx_strand_id
1 'polypeptide(L)'
;LSTSMNGASTLLEDSEVTTRLKAHVLLYPALQTLDLNLPSYQQNENGLILPKSLMVRFWSEYFTSDSSLREAMTSNSHVPAESGHLFQFVNWSNLLPEEMKKDYVYTSPVFGSSELAKKYPGFLDPRAAPLLAEDARLRGLPPTYVLTCEYDVLRDDGVMYVSRLRAAGVRVTHDHAKDAFHGALMFVSSPANLPVGNRLRNRYIAWLNENL
;
A
#
# COMPACT_ATOMS: atom_id res chain seq x y z
N LEU A 1 13.81 -9.49 13.24
CA LEU A 1 12.66 -8.73 13.77
C LEU A 1 11.88 -8.22 12.58
N SER A 2 10.96 -9.02 12.03
CA SER A 2 10.10 -8.61 10.91
C SER A 2 8.79 -8.12 11.49
N THR A 3 8.64 -6.80 11.62
CA THR A 3 7.41 -6.15 12.07
C THR A 3 6.41 -6.15 10.91
N SER A 4 5.42 -7.05 10.94
CA SER A 4 4.35 -7.12 9.92
C SER A 4 3.75 -5.73 9.64
N MET A 5 3.69 -5.33 8.37
CA MET A 5 3.02 -4.10 7.94
C MET A 5 1.49 -4.24 7.92
N ASN A 6 0.97 -5.46 8.09
CA ASN A 6 -0.45 -5.72 8.33
C ASN A 6 -0.64 -6.60 9.56
N GLY A 7 -0.56 -5.97 10.74
CA GLY A 7 -0.81 -6.63 12.02
C GLY A 7 -2.23 -7.20 12.14
N ALA A 8 -3.23 -6.64 11.44
CA ALA A 8 -4.62 -7.07 11.58
C ALA A 8 -4.86 -8.51 11.08
N SER A 9 -4.38 -8.85 9.88
CA SER A 9 -4.51 -10.22 9.36
C SER A 9 -3.69 -11.23 10.17
N THR A 10 -2.53 -10.83 10.69
CA THR A 10 -1.70 -11.70 11.55
C THR A 10 -2.38 -11.97 12.90
N LEU A 11 -2.99 -10.95 13.53
CA LEU A 11 -3.68 -11.09 14.81
C LEU A 11 -4.95 -11.95 14.72
N LEU A 12 -5.65 -11.96 13.58
CA LEU A 12 -6.84 -12.80 13.41
C LEU A 12 -6.53 -14.30 13.28
N GLU A 13 -5.28 -14.66 12.98
CA GLU A 13 -4.84 -16.07 12.88
C GLU A 13 -4.24 -16.59 14.17
N ASP A 14 -3.93 -15.70 15.12
CA ASP A 14 -3.37 -16.08 16.41
C ASP A 14 -4.48 -16.56 17.35
N SER A 15 -4.52 -17.87 17.60
CA SER A 15 -5.51 -18.51 18.47
C SER A 15 -5.41 -18.05 19.93
N GLU A 16 -4.31 -17.43 20.34
CA GLU A 16 -4.14 -16.86 21.69
C GLU A 16 -4.77 -15.46 21.81
N VAL A 17 -5.03 -14.78 20.68
CA VAL A 17 -5.66 -13.46 20.65
C VAL A 17 -7.17 -13.61 20.75
N THR A 18 -7.69 -13.45 21.97
CA THR A 18 -9.14 -13.45 22.26
C THR A 18 -9.83 -12.13 21.95
N THR A 19 -9.07 -11.09 21.59
CA THR A 19 -9.60 -9.74 21.35
C THR A 19 -10.13 -9.60 19.92
N ARG A 20 -11.42 -9.28 19.78
CA ARG A 20 -12.02 -8.96 18.48
C ARG A 20 -11.66 -7.55 18.03
N LEU A 21 -10.94 -7.43 16.91
CA LEU A 21 -10.68 -6.14 16.28
C LEU A 21 -12.01 -5.49 15.85
N LYS A 22 -12.24 -4.24 16.28
CA LYS A 22 -13.46 -3.49 15.95
C LYS A 22 -13.36 -2.74 14.61
N ALA A 23 -12.18 -2.27 14.26
CA ALA A 23 -11.92 -1.52 13.04
C ALA A 23 -10.49 -1.76 12.55
N HIS A 24 -10.28 -1.59 11.26
CA HIS A 24 -8.98 -1.60 10.62
C HIS A 24 -8.80 -0.27 9.87
N VAL A 25 -7.76 0.49 10.21
CA VAL A 25 -7.56 1.84 9.67
C VAL A 25 -6.22 1.88 8.96
N LEU A 26 -6.24 2.33 7.70
CA LEU A 26 -5.07 2.47 6.85
C LEU A 26 -5.01 3.90 6.34
N LEU A 27 -3.93 4.61 6.66
CA LEU A 27 -3.71 6.00 6.26
C LEU A 27 -2.54 6.04 5.27
N TYR A 28 -2.79 6.41 4.02
CA TYR A 28 -1.80 6.44 2.92
C TYR A 28 -0.86 5.20 2.93
N PRO A 29 -1.44 3.98 2.87
CA PRO A 29 -0.70 2.76 3.22
C PRO A 29 0.25 2.31 2.10
N ALA A 30 1.47 1.92 2.48
CA ALA A 30 2.38 1.20 1.60
C ALA A 30 2.05 -0.30 1.66
N LEU A 31 1.61 -0.89 0.55
CA LEU A 31 0.99 -2.23 0.59
C LEU A 31 1.62 -3.24 -0.37
N GLN A 32 2.43 -2.80 -1.33
CA GLN A 32 3.14 -3.71 -2.22
C GLN A 32 4.52 -3.21 -2.63
N THR A 33 5.35 -4.17 -3.00
CA THR A 33 6.76 -4.01 -3.36
C THR A 33 7.05 -4.42 -4.79
N LEU A 34 6.11 -5.04 -5.51
CA LEU A 34 6.39 -5.75 -6.77
C LEU A 34 6.44 -4.83 -7.98
N ASP A 35 5.49 -3.89 -8.08
CA ASP A 35 5.38 -2.95 -9.18
C ASP A 35 5.46 -1.51 -8.65
N LEU A 36 6.63 -0.90 -8.77
CA LEU A 36 6.91 0.49 -8.40
C LEU A 36 6.73 1.44 -9.60
N ASN A 37 6.07 0.98 -10.67
CA ASN A 37 5.72 1.75 -11.85
C ASN A 37 4.19 1.92 -12.03
N LEU A 38 3.40 1.77 -10.97
CA LEU A 38 1.96 2.07 -11.02
C LEU A 38 1.70 3.51 -11.52
N PRO A 39 0.51 3.81 -12.07
CA PRO A 39 0.14 5.17 -12.48
C PRO A 39 0.47 6.25 -11.44
N SER A 40 0.20 6.00 -10.15
CA SER A 40 0.52 6.94 -9.06
C SER A 40 2.02 7.12 -8.83
N TYR A 41 2.83 6.06 -8.96
CA TYR A 41 4.29 6.16 -8.84
C TYR A 41 4.90 6.97 -9.99
N GLN A 42 4.32 6.90 -11.19
CA GLN A 42 4.74 7.69 -12.34
C GLN A 42 4.25 9.14 -12.25
N GLN A 43 2.97 9.34 -11.93
CA GLN A 43 2.35 10.66 -11.78
C GLN A 43 3.03 11.49 -10.69
N ASN A 44 3.34 10.86 -9.55
CA ASN A 44 3.84 11.54 -8.36
C ASN A 44 5.33 11.26 -8.13
N GLU A 45 6.09 10.91 -9.17
CA GLU A 45 7.50 10.52 -9.08
C GLU A 45 8.35 11.53 -8.30
N ASN A 46 8.11 12.82 -8.54
CA ASN A 46 8.80 13.95 -7.92
C ASN A 46 7.98 14.63 -6.80
N GLY A 47 7.09 13.89 -6.14
CA GLY A 47 6.24 14.40 -5.06
C GLY A 47 7.01 15.07 -3.92
N LEU A 48 6.44 16.13 -3.32
CA LEU A 48 7.15 16.98 -2.36
C LEU A 48 7.52 16.29 -1.04
N ILE A 49 6.64 15.43 -0.51
CA ILE A 49 6.85 14.75 0.78
C ILE A 49 7.42 13.35 0.59
N LEU A 50 6.90 12.61 -0.40
CA LEU A 50 7.31 11.25 -0.70
C LEU A 50 7.54 11.08 -2.21
N PRO A 51 8.73 11.47 -2.72
CA PRO A 51 9.15 11.09 -4.06
C PRO A 51 9.24 9.58 -4.21
N LYS A 52 9.09 9.07 -5.44
CA LYS A 52 9.26 7.64 -5.76
C LYS A 52 10.61 7.10 -5.32
N SER A 53 11.69 7.86 -5.54
CA SER A 53 13.05 7.45 -5.15
C SER A 53 13.19 7.25 -3.64
N LEU A 54 12.50 8.06 -2.84
CA LEU A 54 12.46 7.91 -1.39
C LEU A 54 11.65 6.67 -0.98
N MET A 55 10.53 6.40 -1.64
CA MET A 55 9.74 5.20 -1.36
C MET A 55 10.48 3.91 -1.75
N VAL A 56 11.15 3.89 -2.91
CA VAL A 56 12.04 2.79 -3.32
C VAL A 56 13.13 2.54 -2.26
N ARG A 57 13.72 3.62 -1.74
CA ARG A 57 14.69 3.52 -0.64
C ARG A 57 14.06 2.90 0.61
N PHE A 58 12.92 3.39 1.08
CA PHE A 58 12.23 2.83 2.24
C PHE A 58 11.91 1.34 2.06
N TRP A 59 11.41 0.94 0.89
CA TRP A 59 11.15 -0.46 0.61
C TRP A 59 12.42 -1.31 0.65
N SER A 60 13.48 -0.89 -0.03
CA SER A 60 14.73 -1.65 -0.05
C SER A 60 15.35 -1.77 1.35
N GLU A 61 15.44 -0.66 2.09
CA GLU A 61 16.05 -0.58 3.43
C GLU A 61 15.23 -1.30 4.50
N TYR A 62 13.92 -1.49 4.29
CA TYR A 62 13.10 -2.34 5.14
C TYR A 62 13.56 -3.80 5.14
N PHE A 63 14.13 -4.29 4.03
CA PHE A 63 14.60 -5.67 3.90
C PHE A 63 16.11 -5.82 4.06
N THR A 64 16.90 -4.84 3.61
CA THR A 64 18.37 -4.93 3.58
C THR A 64 19.03 -3.59 3.32
N SER A 65 20.29 -3.44 3.75
CA SER A 65 21.15 -2.30 3.39
C SER A 65 21.91 -2.50 2.07
N ASP A 66 21.71 -3.62 1.36
CA ASP A 66 22.36 -3.94 0.09
C ASP A 66 21.79 -3.10 -1.06
N SER A 67 22.66 -2.32 -1.73
CA SER A 67 22.23 -1.42 -2.80
C SER A 67 21.70 -2.14 -4.02
N SER A 68 22.07 -3.40 -4.26
CA SER A 68 21.61 -4.16 -5.42
C SER A 68 20.10 -4.35 -5.43
N LEU A 69 19.46 -4.52 -4.27
CA LEU A 69 18.00 -4.59 -4.19
C LEU A 69 17.37 -3.23 -4.52
N ARG A 70 17.95 -2.14 -4.01
CA ARG A 70 17.47 -0.78 -4.29
C ARG A 70 17.60 -0.43 -5.77
N GLU A 71 18.72 -0.78 -6.39
CA GLU A 71 18.96 -0.58 -7.82
C GLU A 71 17.95 -1.35 -8.66
N ALA A 72 17.73 -2.64 -8.35
CA ALA A 72 16.75 -3.46 -9.04
C ALA A 72 15.30 -2.98 -8.83
N MET A 73 14.95 -2.50 -7.63
CA MET A 73 13.63 -1.87 -7.37
C MET A 73 13.48 -0.54 -8.12
N THR A 74 14.56 0.25 -8.26
CA THR A 74 14.54 1.50 -9.02
C THR A 74 14.23 1.24 -10.50
N SER A 75 14.78 0.17 -11.07
CA SER A 75 14.48 -0.27 -12.43
C SER A 75 13.21 -1.13 -12.57
N ASN A 76 12.49 -1.36 -11.46
CA ASN A 76 11.31 -2.22 -11.39
C ASN A 76 11.54 -3.64 -11.95
N SER A 77 12.72 -4.21 -11.68
CA SER A 77 13.19 -5.48 -12.22
C SER A 77 13.81 -6.38 -11.14
N HIS A 78 13.24 -6.38 -9.94
CA HIS A 78 13.72 -7.14 -8.76
C HIS A 78 12.93 -8.43 -8.50
N VAL A 79 11.75 -8.60 -9.10
CA VAL A 79 10.92 -9.80 -8.93
C VAL A 79 11.32 -10.86 -9.95
N PRO A 80 11.71 -12.07 -9.55
CA PRO A 80 12.12 -13.09 -10.50
C PRO A 80 10.91 -13.78 -11.16
N ALA A 81 11.13 -14.41 -12.32
CA ALA A 81 10.06 -14.98 -13.15
C ALA A 81 9.25 -16.08 -12.43
N GLU A 82 9.89 -16.89 -11.59
CA GLU A 82 9.22 -17.91 -10.77
C GLU A 82 8.19 -17.33 -9.78
N SER A 83 8.39 -16.09 -9.35
CA SER A 83 7.47 -15.35 -8.49
C SER A 83 6.45 -14.54 -9.28
N GLY A 84 6.40 -14.70 -10.61
CA GLY A 84 5.51 -13.94 -11.50
C GLY A 84 4.03 -14.13 -11.20
N HIS A 85 3.65 -15.26 -10.59
CA HIS A 85 2.28 -15.52 -10.14
C HIS A 85 1.77 -14.48 -9.12
N LEU A 86 2.65 -13.79 -8.40
CA LEU A 86 2.25 -12.76 -7.43
C LEU A 86 1.75 -11.47 -8.09
N PHE A 87 2.09 -11.22 -9.36
CA PHE A 87 1.62 -10.01 -10.06
C PHE A 87 0.10 -9.97 -10.26
N GLN A 88 -0.59 -11.12 -10.15
CA GLN A 88 -2.05 -11.14 -10.19
C GLN A 88 -2.67 -10.29 -9.07
N PHE A 89 -2.01 -10.17 -7.92
CA PHE A 89 -2.50 -9.44 -6.75
C PHE A 89 -2.28 -7.93 -6.84
N VAL A 90 -1.40 -7.48 -7.75
CA VAL A 90 -1.05 -6.07 -7.97
C VAL A 90 -1.34 -5.63 -9.41
N ASN A 91 -2.14 -6.40 -10.14
CA ASN A 91 -2.47 -6.08 -11.53
C ASN A 91 -3.41 -4.88 -11.57
N TRP A 92 -2.83 -3.69 -11.70
CA TRP A 92 -3.55 -2.43 -11.65
C TRP A 92 -4.50 -2.23 -12.83
N SER A 93 -4.29 -2.93 -13.96
CA SER A 93 -5.25 -2.91 -15.08
C SER A 93 -6.61 -3.49 -14.71
N ASN A 94 -6.66 -4.39 -13.72
CA ASN A 94 -7.90 -4.98 -13.22
C ASN A 94 -8.36 -4.35 -11.91
N LEU A 95 -7.43 -3.86 -11.09
CA LEU A 95 -7.70 -3.45 -9.72
C LEU A 95 -7.94 -1.95 -9.54
N LEU A 96 -7.48 -1.11 -10.48
CA LEU A 96 -7.75 0.34 -10.45
C LEU A 96 -9.04 0.69 -11.22
N PRO A 97 -9.81 1.69 -10.75
CA PRO A 97 -10.88 2.31 -11.54
C PRO A 97 -10.33 2.99 -12.80
N GLU A 98 -11.13 3.06 -13.88
CA GLU A 98 -10.73 3.71 -15.15
C GLU A 98 -10.26 5.16 -14.95
N GLU A 99 -10.90 5.91 -14.05
CA GLU A 99 -10.52 7.30 -13.76
C GLU A 99 -9.09 7.46 -13.20
N MET A 100 -8.53 6.43 -12.57
CA MET A 100 -7.19 6.45 -12.00
C MET A 100 -6.12 5.89 -12.95
N LYS A 101 -6.53 5.10 -13.95
CA LYS A 101 -5.64 4.59 -15.00
C LYS A 101 -5.20 5.71 -15.96
N LYS A 102 -6.06 6.71 -16.20
CA LYS A 102 -5.78 7.84 -17.11
C LYS A 102 -5.25 7.32 -18.46
N ASP A 103 -4.15 7.88 -18.96
CA ASP A 103 -3.52 7.47 -20.22
C ASP A 103 -2.34 6.50 -20.01
N TYR A 104 -2.17 5.98 -18.79
CA TYR A 104 -1.10 5.02 -18.50
C TYR A 104 -1.42 3.66 -19.12
N VAL A 105 -0.39 3.02 -19.70
CA VAL A 105 -0.51 1.72 -20.35
C VAL A 105 0.04 0.65 -19.43
N TYR A 106 -0.75 -0.38 -19.16
CA TYR A 106 -0.29 -1.56 -18.44
C TYR A 106 0.70 -2.34 -19.30
N THR A 107 1.89 -2.57 -18.76
CA THR A 107 2.93 -3.38 -19.40
C THR A 107 3.16 -4.64 -18.59
N SER A 108 3.61 -5.70 -19.28
CA SER A 108 4.00 -6.93 -18.61
C SER A 108 5.19 -6.66 -17.67
N PRO A 109 5.24 -7.33 -16.49
CA PRO A 109 6.35 -7.18 -15.57
C PRO A 109 7.71 -7.50 -16.20
N VAL A 110 8.74 -6.75 -15.83
CA VAL A 110 10.12 -7.06 -16.17
C VAL A 110 10.70 -7.91 -15.05
N PHE A 111 11.08 -9.15 -15.37
CA PHE A 111 11.59 -10.07 -14.36
C PHE A 111 13.09 -9.87 -14.09
N GLY A 112 13.46 -9.99 -12.81
CA GLY A 112 14.82 -9.91 -12.29
C GLY A 112 15.48 -11.27 -12.06
N SER A 113 16.69 -11.22 -11.49
CA SER A 113 17.45 -12.41 -11.06
C SER A 113 16.83 -13.04 -9.80
N SER A 114 16.80 -14.38 -9.76
CA SER A 114 16.41 -15.16 -8.57
C SER A 114 17.32 -14.93 -7.36
N GLU A 115 18.54 -14.40 -7.56
CA GLU A 115 19.52 -14.22 -6.48
C GLU A 115 19.03 -13.25 -5.40
N LEU A 116 18.40 -12.13 -5.80
CA LEU A 116 17.87 -11.15 -4.86
C LEU A 116 16.71 -11.72 -4.04
N ALA A 117 15.80 -12.47 -4.68
CA ALA A 117 14.69 -13.12 -3.99
C ALA A 117 15.15 -14.22 -3.02
N LYS A 118 16.21 -14.97 -3.36
CA LYS A 118 16.82 -15.96 -2.46
C LYS A 118 17.50 -15.29 -1.27
N LYS A 119 18.20 -14.17 -1.50
CA LYS A 119 18.94 -13.44 -0.47
C LYS A 119 18.00 -12.65 0.46
N TYR A 120 16.94 -12.07 -0.12
CA TYR A 120 16.00 -11.16 0.56
C TYR A 120 14.54 -11.54 0.25
N PRO A 121 14.05 -12.72 0.67
CA PRO A 121 12.70 -13.17 0.32
C PRO A 121 11.58 -12.28 0.90
N GLY A 122 11.90 -11.43 1.88
CA GLY A 122 10.93 -10.58 2.57
C GLY A 122 10.15 -9.64 1.65
N PHE A 123 10.73 -9.16 0.54
CA PHE A 123 10.00 -8.29 -0.39
C PHE A 123 8.91 -9.02 -1.18
N LEU A 124 8.82 -10.34 -1.09
CA LEU A 124 7.74 -11.16 -1.66
C LEU A 124 6.75 -11.63 -0.60
N ASP A 125 6.96 -11.27 0.67
CA ASP A 125 6.21 -11.79 1.80
C ASP A 125 4.94 -10.96 2.05
N PRO A 126 3.74 -11.58 2.09
CA PRO A 126 2.48 -10.86 2.36
C PRO A 126 2.42 -10.20 3.75
N ARG A 127 3.29 -10.56 4.69
CA ARG A 127 3.41 -9.87 6.00
C ARG A 127 4.09 -8.50 5.85
N ALA A 128 4.97 -8.35 4.87
CA ALA A 128 5.61 -7.07 4.54
C ALA A 128 4.83 -6.30 3.47
N ALA A 129 4.22 -7.00 2.52
CA ALA A 129 3.44 -6.44 1.42
C ALA A 129 2.00 -6.98 1.47
N PRO A 130 1.10 -6.39 2.29
CA PRO A 130 -0.24 -6.93 2.55
C PRO A 130 -1.13 -7.07 1.32
N LEU A 131 -0.87 -6.31 0.26
CA LEU A 131 -1.58 -6.48 -1.02
C LEU A 131 -1.22 -7.80 -1.70
N LEU A 132 -0.22 -8.56 -1.24
CA LEU A 132 0.10 -9.90 -1.73
C LEU A 132 -0.62 -11.01 -0.96
N ALA A 133 -1.38 -10.67 0.09
CA ALA A 133 -2.12 -11.67 0.84
C ALA A 133 -3.20 -12.32 -0.02
N GLU A 134 -3.41 -13.62 0.12
CA GLU A 134 -4.51 -14.36 -0.51
C GLU A 134 -5.87 -13.78 -0.10
N ASP A 135 -6.87 -13.85 -0.98
CA ASP A 135 -8.23 -13.35 -0.70
C ASP A 135 -8.83 -13.98 0.56
N ALA A 136 -8.47 -15.24 0.85
CA ALA A 136 -8.88 -15.93 2.06
C ALA A 136 -8.47 -15.23 3.36
N ARG A 137 -7.31 -14.57 3.36
CA ARG A 137 -6.78 -13.80 4.50
C ARG A 137 -7.39 -12.40 4.61
N LEU A 138 -8.00 -11.91 3.52
CA LEU A 138 -8.72 -10.63 3.52
C LEU A 138 -10.14 -10.79 4.07
N ARG A 139 -10.74 -11.97 3.87
CA ARG A 139 -12.08 -12.27 4.42
C ARG A 139 -12.08 -12.15 5.94
N GLY A 140 -13.17 -11.61 6.48
CA GLY A 140 -13.35 -11.50 7.94
C GLY A 140 -12.58 -10.37 8.60
N LEU A 141 -11.81 -9.56 7.84
CA LEU A 141 -11.27 -8.31 8.36
C LEU A 141 -12.39 -7.40 8.87
N PRO A 142 -12.16 -6.66 9.96
CA PRO A 142 -13.17 -5.76 10.51
C PRO A 142 -13.50 -4.62 9.52
N PRO A 143 -14.54 -3.82 9.80
CA PRO A 143 -14.82 -2.60 9.06
C PRO A 143 -13.54 -1.80 8.84
N THR A 144 -13.21 -1.57 7.58
CA THR A 144 -11.92 -1.04 7.17
C THR A 144 -12.09 0.39 6.63
N TYR A 145 -11.28 1.32 7.14
CA TYR A 145 -11.15 2.67 6.63
C TYR A 145 -9.81 2.80 5.90
N VAL A 146 -9.84 3.24 4.65
CA VAL A 146 -8.64 3.51 3.86
C VAL A 146 -8.65 4.96 3.40
N LEU A 147 -7.64 5.73 3.79
CA LEU A 147 -7.39 7.07 3.29
C LEU A 147 -6.30 7.03 2.22
N THR A 148 -6.60 7.51 1.01
CA THR A 148 -5.60 7.76 -0.04
C THR A 148 -5.61 9.22 -0.48
N CYS A 149 -4.47 9.71 -0.96
CA CYS A 149 -4.29 11.07 -1.45
C CYS A 149 -4.00 11.04 -2.96
N GLU A 150 -4.48 12.02 -3.73
CA GLU A 150 -4.20 12.09 -5.18
C GLU A 150 -2.71 12.33 -5.48
N TYR A 151 -2.05 13.16 -4.68
CA TYR A 151 -0.63 13.49 -4.82
C TYR A 151 0.24 12.62 -3.90
N ASP A 152 0.18 11.30 -4.12
CA ASP A 152 0.89 10.28 -3.36
C ASP A 152 1.28 9.12 -4.28
N VAL A 153 2.53 8.65 -4.19
CA VAL A 153 2.99 7.46 -4.92
C VAL A 153 2.27 6.20 -4.45
N LEU A 154 1.84 6.15 -3.18
CA LEU A 154 1.11 5.02 -2.59
C LEU A 154 -0.40 5.03 -2.85
N ARG A 155 -0.91 5.99 -3.64
CA ARG A 155 -2.35 6.09 -3.95
C ARG A 155 -2.88 4.76 -4.50
N ASP A 156 -2.21 4.20 -5.50
CA ASP A 156 -2.70 3.03 -6.22
C ASP A 156 -2.57 1.75 -5.39
N ASP A 157 -1.55 1.63 -4.52
CA ASP A 157 -1.46 0.55 -3.51
C ASP A 157 -2.76 0.47 -2.69
N GLY A 158 -3.17 1.61 -2.12
CA GLY A 158 -4.38 1.70 -1.31
C GLY A 158 -5.65 1.42 -2.09
N VAL A 159 -5.77 1.94 -3.31
CA VAL A 159 -6.95 1.75 -4.17
C VAL A 159 -7.10 0.28 -4.58
N MET A 160 -6.00 -0.37 -5.00
CA MET A 160 -6.03 -1.79 -5.33
C MET A 160 -6.43 -2.63 -4.12
N TYR A 161 -5.92 -2.30 -2.92
CA TYR A 161 -6.30 -3.00 -1.70
C TYR A 161 -7.79 -2.84 -1.37
N VAL A 162 -8.34 -1.63 -1.53
CA VAL A 162 -9.78 -1.37 -1.39
C VAL A 162 -10.60 -2.26 -2.33
N SER A 163 -10.20 -2.35 -3.60
CA SER A 163 -10.87 -3.22 -4.59
C SER A 163 -10.86 -4.68 -4.14
N ARG A 164 -9.72 -5.18 -3.67
CA ARG A 164 -9.59 -6.57 -3.18
C ARG A 164 -10.37 -6.83 -1.88
N LEU A 165 -10.32 -5.91 -0.91
CA LEU A 165 -11.09 -6.00 0.34
C LEU A 165 -12.60 -6.05 0.06
N ARG A 166 -13.10 -5.19 -0.84
CA ARG A 166 -14.52 -5.18 -1.23
C ARG A 166 -14.91 -6.49 -1.91
N ALA A 167 -14.08 -7.00 -2.82
CA ALA A 167 -14.30 -8.30 -3.47
C ALA A 167 -14.32 -9.46 -2.46
N ALA A 168 -13.52 -9.37 -1.39
CA ALA A 168 -13.53 -10.32 -0.28
C ALA A 168 -14.70 -10.14 0.72
N GLY A 169 -15.62 -9.20 0.46
CA GLY A 169 -16.81 -8.97 1.30
C GLY A 169 -16.55 -8.13 2.55
N VAL A 170 -15.41 -7.47 2.65
CA VAL A 170 -15.10 -6.56 3.78
C VAL A 170 -15.88 -5.26 3.61
N ARG A 171 -16.45 -4.73 4.70
CA ARG A 171 -17.05 -3.39 4.70
C ARG A 171 -15.93 -2.35 4.66
N VAL A 172 -15.75 -1.70 3.50
CA VAL A 172 -14.67 -0.72 3.30
C VAL A 172 -15.22 0.68 3.07
N THR A 173 -14.80 1.63 3.90
CA THR A 173 -14.88 3.06 3.60
C THR A 173 -13.57 3.51 2.97
N HIS A 174 -13.63 3.93 1.72
CA HIS A 174 -12.48 4.49 1.02
C HIS A 174 -12.64 6.00 0.95
N ASP A 175 -11.82 6.70 1.72
CA ASP A 175 -11.69 8.15 1.63
C ASP A 175 -10.55 8.49 0.66
N HIS A 176 -10.90 8.87 -0.57
CA HIS A 176 -9.94 9.40 -1.52
C HIS A 176 -9.95 10.93 -1.53
N ALA A 177 -8.83 11.54 -1.14
CA ALA A 177 -8.66 12.98 -1.08
C ALA A 177 -7.99 13.52 -2.36
N LYS A 178 -8.81 14.08 -3.26
CA LYS A 178 -8.41 14.55 -4.59
C LYS A 178 -7.46 15.77 -4.59
N ASP A 179 -7.39 16.49 -3.48
CA ASP A 179 -6.63 17.73 -3.29
C ASP A 179 -5.54 17.59 -2.21
N ALA A 180 -5.22 16.36 -1.80
CA ALA A 180 -4.27 16.08 -0.72
C ALA A 180 -3.02 15.35 -1.21
N PHE A 181 -1.98 15.42 -0.40
CA PHE A 181 -0.67 14.81 -0.64
C PHE A 181 -0.30 13.82 0.47
N HIS A 182 0.72 13.01 0.24
CA HIS A 182 1.22 12.04 1.21
C HIS A 182 1.53 12.71 2.58
N GLY A 183 1.06 12.12 3.68
CA GLY A 183 1.33 12.63 5.02
C GLY A 183 0.57 13.90 5.41
N ALA A 184 -0.48 14.31 4.67
CA ALA A 184 -1.26 15.52 4.95
C ALA A 184 -1.80 15.62 6.39
N LEU A 185 -2.04 14.48 7.07
CA LEU A 185 -2.49 14.44 8.48
C LEU A 185 -1.43 14.93 9.49
N MET A 186 -0.15 15.03 9.11
CA MET A 186 0.88 15.62 9.98
C MET A 186 0.71 17.13 10.12
N PHE A 187 0.03 17.77 9.15
CA PHE A 187 -0.11 19.23 9.06
C PHE A 187 -1.41 19.72 9.72
N VAL A 188 -1.67 19.23 10.93
CA VAL A 188 -2.89 19.52 11.72
C VAL A 188 -2.64 20.44 12.91
N SER A 189 -1.40 20.91 13.07
CA SER A 189 -0.94 21.75 14.16
C SER A 189 0.26 22.61 13.74
N SER A 190 0.68 23.53 14.61
CA SER A 190 1.84 24.41 14.40
C SER A 190 3.14 23.61 14.15
N PRO A 191 4.09 24.09 13.33
CA PRO A 191 4.12 25.38 12.63
C PRO A 191 3.40 25.41 11.27
N ALA A 192 2.96 24.27 10.75
CA ALA A 192 2.33 24.16 9.45
C ALA A 192 0.93 23.54 9.59
N ASN A 193 -0.03 24.39 10.00
CA ASN A 193 -1.42 24.01 10.20
C ASN A 193 -2.22 24.20 8.91
N LEU A 194 -2.41 23.13 8.13
CA LEU A 194 -3.05 23.19 6.83
C LEU A 194 -4.54 22.80 6.89
N PRO A 195 -5.43 23.51 6.16
CA PRO A 195 -6.85 23.14 6.10
C PRO A 195 -7.10 21.70 5.62
N VAL A 196 -6.31 21.23 4.64
CA VAL A 196 -6.39 19.85 4.14
C VAL A 196 -6.17 18.82 5.24
N GLY A 197 -5.14 18.99 6.07
CA GLY A 197 -4.85 18.07 7.19
C GLY A 197 -6.00 18.04 8.20
N ASN A 198 -6.51 19.20 8.60
CA ASN A 198 -7.64 19.29 9.53
C ASN A 198 -8.90 18.64 8.97
N ARG A 199 -9.21 18.87 7.69
CA ARG A 199 -10.37 18.27 7.03
C ARG A 199 -10.27 16.74 7.00
N LEU A 200 -9.11 16.18 6.64
CA LEU A 200 -8.90 14.74 6.64
C LEU A 200 -8.98 14.16 8.06
N ARG A 201 -8.39 14.82 9.05
CA ARG A 201 -8.50 14.42 10.47
C ARG A 201 -9.96 14.38 10.92
N ASN A 202 -10.74 15.40 10.60
CA ASN A 202 -12.14 15.50 11.01
C ASN A 202 -12.99 14.39 10.35
N ARG A 203 -12.76 14.08 9.07
CA ARG A 203 -13.46 12.97 8.37
C ARG A 203 -13.11 11.61 8.97
N TYR A 204 -11.82 11.40 9.25
CA TYR A 204 -11.35 10.19 9.93
C TYR A 204 -11.97 10.03 11.33
N ILE A 205 -11.97 11.09 12.15
CA ILE A 205 -12.60 11.06 13.49
C ILE A 205 -14.11 10.82 13.40
N ALA A 206 -14.80 11.45 12.44
CA ALA A 206 -16.23 11.23 12.22
C ALA A 206 -16.51 9.76 11.91
N TRP A 207 -15.71 9.15 11.03
CA TRP A 207 -15.82 7.72 10.73
C TRP A 207 -15.62 6.84 11.95
N LEU A 208 -14.62 7.14 12.80
CA LEU A 208 -14.41 6.39 14.04
C LEU A 208 -15.61 6.47 14.98
N ASN A 209 -16.18 7.67 15.17
CA ASN A 209 -17.34 7.88 16.03
C ASN A 209 -18.58 7.11 15.55
N GLU A 210 -18.71 6.88 14.24
CA GLU A 210 -19.81 6.12 13.65
C GLU A 210 -19.60 4.59 13.72
N ASN A 211 -18.37 4.11 13.91
CA ASN A 211 -18.01 2.69 13.74
C ASN A 211 -17.40 1.99 14.97
N LEU A 212 -17.19 2.68 16.10
CA LEU A 212 -16.59 2.12 17.34
C LEU A 212 -17.51 2.13 18.55
#